data_AF-A0A2M9WLS9-F1
#
_entry.id   AF-A0A2M9WLS9-F1
#
_cell.length_a   1.000
_cell.length_b   1.000
_cell.length_c   1.000
_cell.angle_alpha   90.00
_cell.angle_beta   90.00
_cell.angle_gamma   90.00
#
_symmetry.space_group_name_H-M   'P 1'
#
loop_
_entity.id
_entity.type
_entity.pdbx_description
1 polymer ?
#
loop_
_entity_poly.entity_id
_entity_poly.type
_entity_poly.pdbx_seq_one_letter_code
_entity_poly.pdbx_strand_id
1 'polypeptide(L)'
;MKFYFIQNNDNIVINPSHISNLIKQKFSPSSNFEIKSLTYKGDKWKQTDINQDDVVILGLGHLFNPEYVRGEIKAQVSYFLKKKVKVALATEYRYFNYYRNYFDKDSDGMAIHNLAWKNRLPVLDVYSFLNSWYLSDVRKQSDLEPVKYRDNEQQIKSGVKQQLFENFISTWLYRKFIKPNRSQYLYGASIYPEVWSDEINEEDMDHMEKIGFNTVRIGEFFWSKLEPEENHYDMEYLRNLLEKLKRHHLKVILGIPSPTPPRWFTLHYPEARVVNKDGQVDEHGSRQHVCTCLLYTSDAADDKQCGDLGSGCTLKQKKKRVFFEKKKPDNKVCLTCC
;
A
#
# COMPACT_ATOMS: atom_id res chain seq x y z
N MET A 1 -8.15 -12.99 25.78
CA MET A 1 -6.85 -12.52 25.26
C MET A 1 -6.61 -11.11 25.74
N LYS A 2 -5.43 -10.83 26.29
CA LYS A 2 -5.00 -9.50 26.71
C LYS A 2 -3.85 -9.01 25.82
N PHE A 3 -3.84 -7.72 25.54
CA PHE A 3 -2.77 -7.02 24.83
C PHE A 3 -1.98 -6.20 25.83
N TYR A 4 -0.67 -6.44 25.95
CA TYR A 4 0.22 -5.72 26.83
C TYR A 4 1.18 -4.87 26.00
N PHE A 5 1.03 -3.55 26.06
CA PHE A 5 2.02 -2.62 25.54
C PHE A 5 3.07 -2.38 26.62
N ILE A 6 4.31 -2.82 26.39
CA ILE A 6 5.43 -2.53 27.27
C ILE A 6 6.14 -1.30 26.70
N GLN A 7 5.93 -0.16 27.35
CA GLN A 7 6.37 1.15 26.87
C GLN A 7 7.49 1.71 27.74
N ASN A 8 8.50 2.29 27.09
CA ASN A 8 9.34 3.29 27.76
C ASN A 8 8.54 4.59 27.71
N ASN A 9 8.45 5.32 28.83
CA ASN A 9 7.50 6.42 29.05
C ASN A 9 7.72 7.67 28.15
N ASP A 10 8.34 7.50 26.99
CA ASP A 10 8.87 8.57 26.18
C ASP A 10 8.05 8.70 24.88
N ASN A 11 7.47 9.90 24.70
CA ASN A 11 6.87 10.44 23.48
C ASN A 11 5.53 9.89 22.96
N ILE A 12 5.16 8.63 23.23
CA ILE A 12 3.87 8.04 22.82
C ILE A 12 3.09 7.55 24.04
N VAL A 13 2.06 8.31 24.42
CA VAL A 13 1.07 7.86 25.41
C VAL A 13 -0.13 7.32 24.65
N ILE A 14 -0.48 6.06 24.91
CA ILE A 14 -1.70 5.43 24.40
C ILE A 14 -2.75 5.42 25.50
N ASN A 15 -4.03 5.56 25.14
CA ASN A 15 -5.15 5.30 26.03
C ASN A 15 -5.77 3.93 25.71
N PRO A 16 -5.47 2.88 26.52
CA PRO A 16 -5.98 1.52 26.27
C PRO A 16 -7.52 1.45 26.18
N SER A 17 -8.22 2.21 27.02
CA SER A 17 -9.69 2.25 27.04
C SER A 17 -10.25 2.84 25.75
N HIS A 18 -9.63 3.91 25.24
CA HIS A 18 -10.07 4.51 23.98
C HIS A 18 -9.80 3.58 22.79
N ILE A 19 -8.64 2.92 22.73
CA ILE A 19 -8.36 1.91 21.68
C ILE A 19 -9.37 0.76 21.73
N SER A 20 -9.71 0.26 22.93
CA SER A 20 -10.71 -0.79 23.10
C SER A 20 -12.09 -0.35 22.57
N ASN A 21 -12.51 0.86 22.90
CA ASN A 21 -13.76 1.44 22.42
C ASN A 21 -13.76 1.61 20.89
N LEU A 22 -12.66 2.10 20.29
CA LEU A 22 -12.53 2.21 18.84
C LEU A 22 -12.66 0.86 18.13
N ILE A 23 -12.05 -0.20 18.67
CA ILE A 23 -12.17 -1.54 18.10
C ILE A 23 -13.63 -2.03 18.17
N LYS A 24 -14.30 -1.84 19.31
CA LYS A 24 -15.70 -2.24 19.50
C LYS A 24 -16.63 -1.50 18.55
N GLN A 25 -16.44 -0.19 18.41
CA GLN A 25 -17.25 0.65 17.52
C GLN A 25 -17.02 0.34 16.04
N LYS A 26 -15.76 0.15 15.62
CA LYS A 26 -15.42 -0.05 14.21
C LYS A 26 -15.75 -1.45 13.69
N PHE A 27 -15.64 -2.47 14.54
CA PHE A 27 -15.56 -3.85 14.05
C PHE A 27 -16.46 -4.86 14.76
N SER A 28 -17.18 -4.46 15.82
CA SER A 28 -18.10 -5.32 16.59
C SER A 28 -17.56 -6.74 16.82
N PRO A 29 -16.39 -6.89 17.47
CA PRO A 29 -15.72 -8.18 17.63
C PRO A 29 -16.57 -9.14 18.46
N SER A 30 -16.59 -10.41 18.07
CA SER A 30 -17.31 -11.49 18.78
C SER A 30 -16.58 -11.98 20.04
N SER A 31 -15.26 -11.75 20.14
CA SER A 31 -14.42 -12.19 21.26
C SER A 31 -14.07 -11.06 22.21
N ASN A 32 -14.11 -11.33 23.52
CA ASN A 32 -13.63 -10.40 24.54
C ASN A 32 -12.10 -10.27 24.54
N PHE A 33 -11.63 -9.03 24.67
CA PHE A 33 -10.22 -8.69 24.80
C PHE A 33 -10.01 -7.51 25.74
N GLU A 34 -8.82 -7.39 26.29
CA GLU A 34 -8.41 -6.30 27.18
C GLU A 34 -7.10 -5.71 26.67
N ILE A 35 -6.91 -4.39 26.81
CA ILE A 35 -5.67 -3.71 26.46
C ILE A 35 -5.09 -3.10 27.73
N LYS A 36 -3.81 -3.35 27.99
CA LYS A 36 -3.05 -2.84 29.12
C LYS A 36 -1.80 -2.14 28.62
N SER A 37 -1.46 -1.03 29.24
CA SER A 37 -0.13 -0.41 29.09
C SER A 37 0.66 -0.63 30.37
N LEU A 38 1.89 -1.10 30.23
CA LEU A 38 2.84 -1.32 31.30
C LEU A 38 4.06 -0.41 31.05
N THR A 39 4.39 0.40 32.04
CA THR A 39 5.61 1.21 31.99
C THR A 39 6.84 0.35 32.29
N TYR A 40 7.88 0.55 31.50
CA TYR A 40 9.16 -0.17 31.58
C TYR A 40 10.01 0.07 32.83
N LYS A 41 9.67 0.99 33.76
CA LYS A 41 10.55 1.32 34.91
C LYS A 41 10.88 0.07 35.76
N GLY A 42 11.98 -0.60 35.41
CA GLY A 42 12.48 -1.87 35.95
C GLY A 42 11.83 -3.14 35.38
N ASP A 43 12.15 -4.27 36.01
CA ASP A 43 11.61 -5.61 35.71
C ASP A 43 10.13 -5.79 36.14
N LYS A 44 9.38 -4.71 36.36
CA LYS A 44 7.98 -4.76 36.83
C LYS A 44 7.05 -5.56 35.92
N TRP A 45 7.34 -5.57 34.62
CA TRP A 45 6.61 -6.39 33.65
C TRP A 45 6.80 -7.90 33.90
N LYS A 46 7.89 -8.34 34.53
CA LYS A 46 8.10 -9.75 34.94
C LYS A 46 7.16 -10.18 36.06
N GLN A 47 6.63 -9.24 36.84
CA GLN A 47 5.68 -9.49 37.93
C GLN A 47 4.23 -9.59 37.44
N THR A 48 3.98 -9.27 36.16
CA THR A 48 2.66 -9.38 35.57
C THR A 48 2.42 -10.80 35.07
N ASP A 49 1.29 -11.38 35.44
CA ASP A 49 0.89 -12.71 34.98
C ASP A 49 0.38 -12.64 33.52
N ILE A 50 1.26 -12.99 32.58
CA ILE A 50 1.04 -12.95 31.12
C ILE A 50 0.93 -14.38 30.61
N ASN A 51 -0.23 -14.72 30.06
CA ASN A 51 -0.56 -16.07 29.60
C ASN A 51 -0.11 -16.31 28.14
N GLN A 52 -0.08 -17.57 27.71
CA GLN A 52 0.30 -17.96 26.35
C GLN A 52 -0.64 -17.40 25.26
N ASP A 53 -1.91 -17.20 25.60
CA ASP A 53 -2.90 -16.61 24.69
C ASP A 53 -2.81 -15.09 24.57
N ASP A 54 -2.08 -14.44 25.48
CA ASP A 54 -1.90 -13.00 25.50
C ASP A 54 -0.85 -12.57 24.46
N VAL A 55 -0.91 -11.29 24.10
CA VAL A 55 -0.02 -10.67 23.13
C VAL A 55 0.75 -9.55 23.81
N VAL A 56 2.08 -9.57 23.69
CA VAL A 56 2.96 -8.52 24.19
C VAL A 56 3.52 -7.72 23.03
N ILE A 57 3.33 -6.41 23.07
CA ILE A 57 3.86 -5.45 22.08
C ILE A 57 5.02 -4.71 22.73
N LEU A 58 6.22 -4.89 22.17
CA LEU A 58 7.48 -4.34 22.68
C LEU A 58 7.98 -3.19 21.81
N GLY A 59 8.69 -2.24 22.41
CA GLY A 59 9.40 -1.18 21.70
C GLY A 59 8.54 0.04 21.35
N LEU A 60 7.27 0.09 21.74
CA LEU A 60 6.48 1.30 21.49
C LEU A 60 7.01 2.46 22.36
N GLY A 61 7.38 3.58 21.71
CA GLY A 61 7.91 4.77 22.40
C GLY A 61 9.40 4.68 22.79
N HIS A 62 10.17 3.74 22.24
CA HIS A 62 11.61 3.72 22.49
C HIS A 62 12.32 4.92 21.84
N LEU A 63 13.37 5.41 22.50
CA LEU A 63 14.27 6.43 21.95
C LEU A 63 15.20 5.78 20.92
N PHE A 64 15.57 6.55 19.89
CA PHE A 64 16.48 6.20 18.78
C PHE A 64 17.82 5.61 19.25
N ASN A 65 17.81 4.35 19.64
CA ASN A 65 18.93 3.67 20.27
C ASN A 65 19.00 2.21 19.79
N PRO A 66 19.85 1.92 18.79
CA PRO A 66 20.03 0.56 18.28
C PRO A 66 20.49 -0.43 19.35
N GLU A 67 21.26 0.01 20.34
CA GLU A 67 21.74 -0.86 21.43
C GLU A 67 20.61 -1.26 22.37
N TYR A 68 19.62 -0.39 22.58
CA TYR A 68 18.39 -0.76 23.29
C TYR A 68 17.62 -1.88 22.57
N VAL A 69 17.56 -1.82 21.23
CA VAL A 69 16.90 -2.87 20.43
C VAL A 69 17.70 -4.18 20.48
N ARG A 70 19.03 -4.11 20.29
CA ARG A 70 19.91 -5.28 20.23
C ARG A 70 20.11 -5.95 21.59
N GLY A 71 20.03 -5.19 22.68
CA GLY A 71 20.12 -5.67 24.05
C GLY A 71 18.75 -5.98 24.64
N GLU A 72 18.06 -4.94 25.12
CA GLU A 72 16.86 -5.06 25.97
C GLU A 72 15.67 -5.68 25.25
N ILE A 73 15.30 -5.16 24.07
CA ILE A 73 14.17 -5.73 23.32
C ILE A 73 14.46 -7.18 22.94
N LYS A 74 15.69 -7.50 22.52
CA LYS A 74 16.10 -8.87 22.22
C LYS A 74 15.98 -9.79 23.44
N ALA A 75 16.35 -9.33 24.63
CA ALA A 75 16.21 -10.08 25.88
C ALA A 75 14.73 -10.31 26.23
N GLN A 76 13.88 -9.30 26.08
CA GLN A 76 12.44 -9.40 26.32
C GLN A 76 11.77 -10.36 25.33
N VAL A 77 12.09 -10.26 24.04
CA VAL A 77 11.63 -11.22 23.00
C VAL A 77 12.01 -12.63 23.42
N SER A 78 13.27 -12.86 23.79
CA SER A 78 13.75 -14.18 24.20
C SER A 78 13.01 -14.70 25.43
N TYR A 79 12.70 -13.85 26.40
CA TYR A 79 11.94 -14.21 27.59
C TYR A 79 10.50 -14.63 27.27
N PHE A 80 9.76 -13.83 26.49
CA PHE A 80 8.36 -14.11 26.17
C PHE A 80 8.21 -15.31 25.23
N LEU A 81 9.12 -15.48 24.26
CA LEU A 81 9.13 -16.65 23.39
C LEU A 81 9.41 -17.95 24.16
N LYS A 82 10.31 -17.94 25.15
CA LYS A 82 10.51 -19.10 26.05
C LYS A 82 9.24 -19.48 26.80
N LYS A 83 8.41 -18.50 27.15
CA LYS A 83 7.10 -18.71 27.80
C LYS A 83 5.97 -19.03 26.82
N LYS A 84 6.25 -19.14 25.51
CA LYS A 84 5.25 -19.35 24.44
C LYS A 84 4.18 -18.25 24.38
N VAL A 85 4.51 -17.04 24.79
CA VAL A 85 3.65 -15.86 24.67
C VAL A 85 3.77 -15.27 23.27
N LYS A 86 2.68 -14.76 22.71
CA LYS A 86 2.72 -14.09 21.39
C LYS A 86 3.41 -12.73 21.53
N VAL A 87 4.40 -12.48 20.69
CA VAL A 87 5.17 -11.22 20.72
C VAL A 87 4.97 -10.45 19.42
N ALA A 88 4.82 -9.14 19.53
CA ALA A 88 4.93 -8.20 18.43
C ALA A 88 5.95 -7.11 18.78
N LEU A 89 6.58 -6.55 17.76
CA LEU A 89 7.46 -5.40 17.93
C LEU A 89 6.80 -4.16 17.37
N ALA A 90 7.13 -2.99 17.90
CA ALA A 90 6.73 -1.70 17.36
C ALA A 90 7.98 -0.91 16.97
N THR A 91 7.91 -0.23 15.83
CA THR A 91 8.90 0.79 15.49
C THR A 91 8.61 2.08 16.27
N GLU A 92 9.58 2.96 16.27
CA GLU A 92 9.58 4.25 16.94
C GLU A 92 8.70 5.29 16.23
N TYR A 93 8.30 6.33 16.99
CA TYR A 93 7.77 7.57 16.46
C TYR A 93 8.93 8.52 16.13
N ARG A 94 8.94 9.04 14.90
CA ARG A 94 9.97 9.97 14.45
C ARG A 94 9.45 11.38 14.24
N TYR A 95 10.38 12.33 14.36
CA TYR A 95 10.18 13.70 13.94
C TYR A 95 10.39 13.83 12.43
N PHE A 96 9.73 14.81 11.83
CA PHE A 96 9.82 15.12 10.41
C PHE A 96 10.82 16.25 10.18
N ASN A 97 11.67 16.14 9.17
CA ASN A 97 12.64 17.19 8.86
C ASN A 97 12.10 18.09 7.75
N TYR A 98 12.16 19.40 7.95
CA TYR A 98 11.62 20.39 7.00
C TYR A 98 12.26 20.34 5.61
N TYR A 99 13.55 20.00 5.53
CA TYR A 99 14.33 20.05 4.28
C TYR A 99 14.56 18.67 3.65
N ARG A 100 14.11 17.59 4.29
CA ARG A 100 14.27 16.23 3.77
C ARG A 100 12.90 15.65 3.40
N ASN A 101 12.71 15.43 2.11
CA ASN A 101 11.56 14.70 1.57
C ASN A 101 11.75 13.18 1.61
N TYR A 102 12.92 12.71 2.04
CA TYR A 102 13.26 11.29 2.13
C TYR A 102 13.66 10.93 3.56
N PHE A 103 13.09 9.84 4.04
CA PHE A 103 13.34 9.32 5.37
C PHE A 103 14.17 8.04 5.21
N ASP A 104 15.42 8.07 5.65
CA ASP A 104 16.18 6.83 5.77
C ASP A 104 15.56 5.96 6.86
N LYS A 105 15.44 4.66 6.58
CA LYS A 105 15.22 3.67 7.63
C LYS A 105 16.51 3.59 8.42
N ASP A 106 16.60 4.30 9.53
CA ASP A 106 17.83 4.24 10.34
C ASP A 106 18.01 2.85 10.98
N SER A 107 19.22 2.68 11.50
CA SER A 107 19.76 1.42 12.04
C SER A 107 18.91 0.76 13.14
N ASP A 108 18.10 1.52 13.89
CA ASP A 108 17.18 1.03 14.93
C ASP A 108 15.90 0.43 14.34
N GLY A 109 15.22 1.11 13.42
CA GLY A 109 14.08 0.57 12.69
C GLY A 109 14.46 -0.72 11.94
N MET A 110 15.63 -0.73 11.30
CA MET A 110 16.21 -1.94 10.72
C MET A 110 16.50 -3.03 11.77
N ALA A 111 16.97 -2.67 12.96
CA ALA A 111 17.21 -3.63 14.04
C ALA A 111 15.90 -4.28 14.51
N ILE A 112 14.81 -3.52 14.63
CA ILE A 112 13.47 -4.03 14.95
C ILE A 112 13.01 -5.01 13.87
N HIS A 113 13.10 -4.62 12.59
CA HIS A 113 12.70 -5.50 11.48
C HIS A 113 13.56 -6.77 11.40
N ASN A 114 14.87 -6.66 11.62
CA ASN A 114 15.77 -7.81 11.63
C ASN A 114 15.45 -8.76 12.80
N LEU A 115 15.19 -8.22 13.99
CA LEU A 115 14.80 -9.02 15.15
C LEU A 115 13.45 -9.70 14.93
N ALA A 116 12.47 -8.98 14.36
CA ALA A 116 11.17 -9.51 14.00
C ALA A 116 11.29 -10.62 12.95
N TRP A 117 12.05 -10.39 11.87
CA TRP A 117 12.26 -11.36 10.80
C TRP A 117 12.88 -12.66 11.32
N LYS A 118 13.95 -12.57 12.12
CA LYS A 118 14.62 -13.74 12.73
C LYS A 118 13.68 -14.60 13.57
N ASN A 119 12.66 -13.98 14.19
CA ASN A 119 11.72 -14.65 15.10
C ASN A 119 10.31 -14.79 14.51
N ARG A 120 10.11 -14.45 13.23
CA ARG A 120 8.80 -14.42 12.54
C ARG A 120 7.71 -13.64 13.30
N LEU A 121 8.08 -12.50 13.86
CA LEU A 121 7.18 -11.66 14.68
C LEU A 121 6.46 -10.60 13.83
N PRO A 122 5.20 -10.27 14.12
CA PRO A 122 4.53 -9.12 13.55
C PRO A 122 5.17 -7.81 14.02
N VAL A 123 5.15 -6.80 13.14
CA VAL A 123 5.63 -5.45 13.41
C VAL A 123 4.47 -4.45 13.31
N LEU A 124 4.29 -3.65 14.35
CA LEU A 124 3.51 -2.41 14.35
C LEU A 124 4.44 -1.31 13.82
N ASP A 125 4.43 -1.13 12.50
CA ASP A 125 5.30 -0.17 11.80
C ASP A 125 4.74 1.25 11.88
N VAL A 126 4.95 1.86 13.05
CA VAL A 126 4.60 3.25 13.36
C VAL A 126 5.27 4.22 12.40
N TYR A 127 6.54 3.95 12.05
CA TYR A 127 7.34 4.84 11.23
C TYR A 127 6.76 4.95 9.81
N SER A 128 6.54 3.81 9.14
CA SER A 128 6.00 3.81 7.78
C SER A 128 4.60 4.39 7.73
N PHE A 129 3.78 4.13 8.76
CA PHE A 129 2.45 4.71 8.87
C PHE A 129 2.48 6.24 8.95
N LEU A 130 3.34 6.81 9.79
CA LEU A 130 3.46 8.25 9.95
C LEU A 130 4.08 8.92 8.73
N ASN A 131 5.05 8.26 8.10
CA ASN A 131 5.63 8.75 6.86
C ASN A 131 4.57 8.83 5.75
N SER A 132 3.78 7.78 5.57
CA SER A 132 2.64 7.79 4.64
C SER A 132 1.62 8.88 5.00
N TRP A 133 1.34 9.07 6.30
CA TRP A 133 0.46 10.15 6.74
C TRP A 133 1.04 11.53 6.40
N TYR A 134 2.32 11.76 6.63
CA TYR A 134 3.01 13.03 6.34
C TYR A 134 3.04 13.35 4.85
N LEU A 135 3.32 12.37 3.99
CA LEU A 135 3.43 12.56 2.53
C LEU A 135 2.09 12.65 1.80
N SER A 136 0.98 12.25 2.44
CA SER A 136 -0.31 12.11 1.76
C SER A 136 -1.09 13.41 1.52
N ASP A 137 -0.78 14.52 2.20
CA ASP A 137 -1.44 15.81 1.94
C ASP A 137 -0.60 16.99 2.45
N VAL A 138 -0.28 17.93 1.56
CA VAL A 138 0.46 19.17 1.87
C VAL A 138 -0.24 20.01 2.95
N ARG A 139 -1.58 19.92 3.05
CA ARG A 139 -2.37 20.66 4.05
C ARG A 139 -2.13 20.19 5.48
N LYS A 140 -1.48 19.04 5.69
CA LYS A 140 -1.14 18.51 7.02
C LYS A 140 -0.02 19.25 7.73
N GLN A 141 0.63 20.20 7.06
CA GLN A 141 1.59 21.11 7.71
C GLN A 141 0.95 21.89 8.88
N SER A 142 -0.36 22.14 8.83
CA SER A 142 -1.09 22.81 9.92
C SER A 142 -1.22 21.94 11.19
N ASP A 143 -1.05 20.62 11.08
CA ASP A 143 -1.08 19.67 12.19
C ASP A 143 0.30 19.40 12.81
N LEU A 144 1.33 20.10 12.33
CA LEU A 144 2.71 19.98 12.80
C LEU A 144 3.10 21.14 13.73
N GLU A 145 4.01 20.87 14.65
CA GLU A 145 4.62 21.84 15.56
C GLU A 145 6.14 21.61 15.63
N PRO A 146 6.96 22.65 15.82
CA PRO A 146 8.40 22.50 15.94
C PRO A 146 8.78 21.68 17.19
N VAL A 147 9.83 20.88 17.09
CA VAL A 147 10.38 20.13 18.22
C VAL A 147 11.28 21.04 19.04
N LYS A 148 11.01 21.12 20.35
CA LYS A 148 11.80 21.96 21.25
C LYS A 148 13.26 21.49 21.26
N TYR A 149 14.20 22.42 21.10
CA TYR A 149 15.66 22.17 21.09
C TYR A 149 16.17 21.32 19.91
N ARG A 150 15.41 21.21 18.82
CA ARG A 150 15.86 20.55 17.58
C ARG A 150 15.49 21.38 16.36
N ASP A 151 16.49 22.03 15.79
CA ASP A 151 16.29 22.88 14.62
C ASP A 151 15.87 22.04 13.41
N ASN A 152 14.91 22.55 12.65
CA ASN A 152 14.38 21.94 11.42
C ASN A 152 13.62 20.62 11.61
N GLU A 153 13.32 20.21 12.84
CA GLU A 153 12.48 19.06 13.16
C GLU A 153 11.08 19.48 13.61
N GLN A 154 10.08 18.73 13.15
CA GLN A 154 8.67 18.92 13.44
C GLN A 154 8.05 17.63 13.98
N GLN A 155 7.03 17.77 14.81
CA GLN A 155 6.23 16.67 15.33
C GLN A 155 4.75 16.94 15.11
N ILE A 156 3.94 15.88 15.08
CA ILE A 156 2.49 16.01 15.10
C ILE A 156 2.06 16.64 16.44
N LYS A 157 1.21 17.66 16.36
CA LYS A 157 0.56 18.28 17.52
C LYS A 157 -0.07 17.23 18.42
N SER A 158 0.11 17.38 19.73
CA SER A 158 -0.32 16.40 20.74
C SER A 158 -1.78 15.94 20.59
N GLY A 159 -2.71 16.85 20.31
CA GLY A 159 -4.14 16.53 20.13
C GLY A 159 -4.45 15.64 18.93
N VAL A 160 -3.72 15.82 17.82
CA VAL A 160 -3.90 15.01 16.59
C VAL A 160 -3.14 13.68 16.72
N LYS A 161 -1.95 13.73 17.34
CA LYS A 161 -1.05 12.58 17.50
C LYS A 161 -1.76 11.41 18.16
N GLN A 162 -2.41 11.63 19.30
CA GLN A 162 -3.05 10.55 20.05
C GLN A 162 -4.15 9.85 19.24
N GLN A 163 -5.06 10.63 18.64
CA GLN A 163 -6.16 10.08 17.84
C GLN A 163 -5.66 9.28 16.63
N LEU A 164 -4.62 9.79 15.94
CA LEU A 164 -4.02 9.12 14.79
C LEU A 164 -3.44 7.76 15.17
N PHE A 165 -2.66 7.72 16.26
CA PHE A 165 -2.04 6.50 16.76
C PHE A 165 -3.07 5.46 17.22
N GLU A 166 -4.08 5.87 17.98
CA GLU A 166 -5.08 4.96 18.52
C GLU A 166 -5.97 4.38 17.41
N ASN A 167 -6.24 5.17 16.36
CA ASN A 167 -6.92 4.69 15.15
C ASN A 167 -6.09 3.67 14.37
N PHE A 168 -4.79 3.90 14.25
CA PHE A 168 -3.88 2.96 13.59
C PHE A 168 -3.74 1.66 14.39
N ILE A 169 -3.43 1.77 15.69
CA ILE A 169 -3.27 0.63 16.60
C ILE A 169 -4.55 -0.21 16.68
N SER A 170 -5.72 0.42 16.79
CA SER A 170 -7.00 -0.32 16.83
C SER A 170 -7.22 -1.17 15.57
N THR A 171 -6.99 -0.59 14.39
CA THR A 171 -7.13 -1.29 13.10
C THR A 171 -6.09 -2.41 12.97
N TRP A 172 -4.85 -2.15 13.37
CA TRP A 172 -3.77 -3.13 13.31
C TRP A 172 -3.99 -4.31 14.27
N LEU A 173 -4.34 -4.06 15.53
CA LEU A 173 -4.65 -5.10 16.53
C LEU A 173 -5.80 -5.98 16.06
N TYR A 174 -6.86 -5.37 15.55
CA TYR A 174 -8.01 -6.12 15.05
C TYR A 174 -7.61 -7.05 13.90
N ARG A 175 -6.94 -6.50 12.88
CA ARG A 175 -6.54 -7.24 11.67
C ARG A 175 -5.44 -8.29 11.91
N LYS A 176 -4.62 -8.14 12.95
CA LYS A 176 -3.51 -9.05 13.23
C LYS A 176 -3.86 -10.13 14.25
N PHE A 177 -4.66 -9.82 15.26
CA PHE A 177 -4.86 -10.73 16.39
C PHE A 177 -6.31 -11.07 16.72
N ILE A 178 -7.26 -10.14 16.55
CA ILE A 178 -8.68 -10.38 16.93
C ILE A 178 -9.41 -11.13 15.83
N LYS A 179 -9.38 -10.58 14.62
CA LYS A 179 -9.84 -11.24 13.40
C LYS A 179 -8.67 -11.21 12.43
N PRO A 180 -7.62 -12.03 12.66
CA PRO A 180 -6.57 -12.19 11.68
C PRO A 180 -7.26 -12.50 10.37
N ASN A 181 -7.07 -11.64 9.35
CA ASN A 181 -7.54 -11.96 8.03
C ASN A 181 -6.68 -13.13 7.56
N ARG A 182 -7.05 -14.34 7.97
CA ARG A 182 -6.63 -15.58 7.35
C ARG A 182 -7.38 -15.73 6.03
N SER A 183 -7.58 -14.62 5.29
CA SER A 183 -7.67 -14.72 3.85
C SER A 183 -6.43 -15.51 3.46
N GLN A 184 -6.65 -16.73 3.00
CA GLN A 184 -5.65 -17.62 2.42
C GLN A 184 -4.63 -16.75 1.69
N TYR A 185 -3.34 -16.85 2.05
CA TYR A 185 -2.29 -16.13 1.32
C TYR A 185 -2.54 -16.36 -0.17
N LEU A 186 -2.65 -15.27 -0.94
CA LEU A 186 -2.84 -15.40 -2.37
C LEU A 186 -1.56 -16.05 -2.91
N TYR A 187 -1.69 -17.27 -3.41
CA TYR A 187 -0.62 -18.06 -3.98
C TYR A 187 -0.99 -18.36 -5.43
N GLY A 188 -0.12 -17.94 -6.33
CA GLY A 188 -0.46 -17.79 -7.73
C GLY A 188 0.62 -17.14 -8.57
N ALA A 189 0.32 -17.00 -9.86
CA ALA A 189 1.14 -16.29 -10.84
C ALA A 189 0.29 -15.45 -11.78
N SER A 190 0.93 -14.57 -12.54
CA SER A 190 0.32 -14.00 -13.74
C SER A 190 0.28 -15.07 -14.83
N ILE A 191 -0.85 -15.18 -15.52
CA ILE A 191 -1.02 -16.09 -16.65
C ILE A 191 -1.51 -15.31 -17.85
N TYR A 192 -1.19 -15.79 -19.05
CA TYR A 192 -1.52 -15.14 -20.31
C TYR A 192 -2.26 -16.12 -21.24
N PRO A 193 -3.52 -16.49 -20.95
CA PRO A 193 -4.22 -17.51 -21.71
C PRO A 193 -4.45 -17.13 -23.18
N GLU A 194 -4.37 -15.84 -23.49
CA GLU A 194 -4.55 -15.28 -24.84
C GLU A 194 -3.42 -15.62 -25.80
N VAL A 195 -2.27 -16.08 -25.29
CA VAL A 195 -1.08 -16.42 -26.10
C VAL A 195 -0.94 -17.93 -26.35
N TRP A 196 -1.76 -18.75 -25.69
CA TRP A 196 -1.73 -20.21 -25.78
C TRP A 196 -3.05 -20.78 -26.28
N SER A 197 -3.03 -22.04 -26.71
CA SER A 197 -4.24 -22.74 -27.12
C SER A 197 -5.11 -23.10 -25.91
N ASP A 198 -6.39 -23.37 -26.15
CA ASP A 198 -7.34 -23.72 -25.09
C ASP A 198 -6.94 -25.02 -24.37
N GLU A 199 -6.30 -25.96 -25.07
CA GLU A 199 -5.82 -27.23 -24.49
C GLU A 199 -4.68 -27.00 -23.50
N ILE A 200 -3.69 -26.17 -23.87
CA ILE A 200 -2.57 -25.81 -22.98
C ILE A 200 -3.10 -25.07 -21.76
N ASN A 201 -4.04 -24.14 -21.97
CA ASN A 201 -4.65 -23.38 -20.88
C ASN A 201 -5.37 -24.28 -19.87
N GLU A 202 -6.10 -25.29 -20.33
CA GLU A 202 -6.81 -26.22 -19.44
C GLU A 202 -5.81 -27.10 -18.66
N GLU A 203 -4.76 -27.62 -19.31
CA GLU A 203 -3.68 -28.38 -18.65
C GLU A 203 -2.94 -27.55 -17.59
N ASP A 204 -2.65 -26.29 -17.91
CA ASP A 204 -2.01 -25.36 -16.98
C ASP A 204 -2.91 -25.08 -15.77
N MET A 205 -4.21 -24.90 -15.96
CA MET A 205 -5.16 -24.70 -14.85
C MET A 205 -5.27 -25.95 -13.95
N ASP A 206 -5.30 -27.16 -14.54
CA ASP A 206 -5.22 -28.42 -13.80
C ASP A 206 -3.95 -28.51 -12.95
N HIS A 207 -2.80 -28.11 -13.50
CA HIS A 207 -1.54 -28.08 -12.78
C HIS A 207 -1.54 -27.05 -11.66
N MET A 208 -2.08 -25.86 -11.89
CA MET A 208 -2.24 -24.81 -10.88
C MET A 208 -3.05 -25.30 -9.68
N GLU A 209 -4.17 -25.98 -9.92
CA GLU A 209 -4.98 -26.55 -8.83
C GLU A 209 -4.20 -27.63 -8.05
N LYS A 210 -3.51 -28.54 -8.75
CA LYS A 210 -2.70 -29.61 -8.13
C LYS A 210 -1.58 -29.07 -7.23
N ILE A 211 -0.94 -27.97 -7.60
CA ILE A 211 0.13 -27.34 -6.80
C ILE A 211 -0.40 -26.40 -5.72
N GLY A 212 -1.73 -26.23 -5.63
CA GLY A 212 -2.40 -25.47 -4.59
C GLY A 212 -2.50 -23.97 -4.87
N PHE A 213 -2.41 -23.52 -6.12
CA PHE A 213 -2.75 -22.14 -6.47
C PHE A 213 -4.18 -21.85 -6.05
N ASN A 214 -4.40 -20.63 -5.57
CA ASN A 214 -5.72 -20.16 -5.18
C ASN A 214 -6.08 -18.82 -5.84
N THR A 215 -5.14 -18.25 -6.61
CA THR A 215 -5.29 -16.94 -7.25
C THR A 215 -4.46 -16.91 -8.54
N VAL A 216 -4.92 -16.19 -9.55
CA VAL A 216 -4.15 -15.84 -10.75
C VAL A 216 -4.31 -14.36 -11.06
N ARG A 217 -3.34 -13.77 -11.76
CA ARG A 217 -3.46 -12.43 -12.35
C ARG A 217 -3.57 -12.57 -13.87
N ILE A 218 -4.55 -11.88 -14.46
CA ILE A 218 -4.78 -11.89 -15.92
C ILE A 218 -5.09 -10.47 -16.40
N GLY A 219 -5.13 -10.28 -17.71
CA GLY A 219 -5.72 -9.07 -18.29
C GLY A 219 -4.76 -7.91 -18.44
N GLU A 220 -3.46 -8.06 -18.22
CA GLU A 220 -2.51 -6.97 -18.45
C GLU A 220 -2.37 -6.58 -19.93
N PHE A 221 -2.62 -7.52 -20.86
CA PHE A 221 -2.40 -7.32 -22.30
C PHE A 221 -3.64 -7.63 -23.17
N PHE A 222 -4.81 -7.71 -22.55
CA PHE A 222 -6.06 -8.15 -23.19
C PHE A 222 -6.70 -7.12 -24.12
N TRP A 223 -6.18 -5.90 -24.25
CA TRP A 223 -6.90 -4.82 -24.94
C TRP A 223 -7.26 -5.24 -26.36
N SER A 224 -6.31 -5.77 -27.14
CA SER A 224 -6.59 -6.26 -28.51
C SER A 224 -7.61 -7.40 -28.61
N LYS A 225 -7.82 -8.19 -27.54
CA LYS A 225 -8.86 -9.22 -27.48
C LYS A 225 -10.21 -8.64 -27.09
N LEU A 226 -10.23 -7.66 -26.18
CA LEU A 226 -11.45 -7.02 -25.69
C LEU A 226 -12.00 -5.97 -26.66
N GLU A 227 -11.12 -5.33 -27.43
CA GLU A 227 -11.45 -4.31 -28.42
C GLU A 227 -10.59 -4.55 -29.68
N PRO A 228 -10.91 -5.57 -30.50
CA PRO A 228 -10.15 -5.90 -31.71
C PRO A 228 -10.16 -4.78 -32.76
N GLU A 229 -11.19 -3.95 -32.77
CA GLU A 229 -11.34 -2.76 -33.62
C GLU A 229 -11.94 -1.62 -32.78
N GLU A 230 -11.68 -0.37 -33.18
CA GLU A 230 -12.14 0.82 -32.47
C GLU A 230 -13.66 0.78 -32.21
N ASN A 231 -14.07 0.94 -30.96
CA ASN A 231 -15.47 0.87 -30.51
C ASN A 231 -16.18 -0.49 -30.71
N HIS A 232 -15.45 -1.56 -31.04
CA HIS A 232 -16.00 -2.91 -31.12
C HIS A 232 -15.52 -3.75 -29.94
N TYR A 233 -16.38 -3.93 -28.93
CA TYR A 233 -16.01 -4.64 -27.70
C TYR A 233 -16.47 -6.10 -27.69
N ASP A 234 -15.53 -7.04 -27.57
CA ASP A 234 -15.80 -8.47 -27.37
C ASP A 234 -15.43 -8.90 -25.94
N MET A 235 -16.46 -9.00 -25.10
CA MET A 235 -16.33 -9.45 -23.70
C MET A 235 -16.56 -10.96 -23.53
N GLU A 236 -16.86 -11.69 -24.62
CA GLU A 236 -17.14 -13.12 -24.56
C GLU A 236 -15.90 -13.90 -24.14
N TYR A 237 -14.74 -13.56 -24.71
CA TYR A 237 -13.45 -14.14 -24.33
C TYR A 237 -13.19 -14.06 -22.83
N LEU A 238 -13.30 -12.86 -22.24
CA LEU A 238 -13.05 -12.67 -20.80
C LEU A 238 -14.06 -13.44 -19.95
N ARG A 239 -15.34 -13.43 -20.32
CA ARG A 239 -16.39 -14.16 -19.59
C ARG A 239 -16.12 -15.66 -19.56
N ASN A 240 -15.78 -16.24 -20.72
CA ASN A 240 -15.48 -17.65 -20.83
C ASN A 240 -14.24 -18.02 -20.02
N LEU A 241 -13.19 -17.19 -20.08
CA LEU A 241 -11.98 -17.40 -19.28
C LEU A 241 -12.26 -17.33 -17.77
N LEU A 242 -13.05 -16.35 -17.32
CA LEU A 242 -13.41 -16.23 -15.90
C LEU A 242 -14.21 -17.44 -15.41
N GLU A 243 -15.12 -17.99 -16.21
CA GLU A 243 -15.84 -19.23 -15.86
C GLU A 243 -14.89 -20.43 -15.85
N LYS A 244 -13.95 -20.55 -16.78
CA LYS A 244 -12.91 -21.60 -16.74
C LYS A 244 -12.12 -21.54 -15.42
N LEU A 245 -11.55 -20.38 -15.10
CA LEU A 245 -10.75 -20.17 -13.87
C LEU A 245 -11.54 -20.45 -12.59
N LYS A 246 -12.82 -20.10 -12.59
CA LYS A 246 -13.73 -20.38 -11.47
C LYS A 246 -13.96 -21.88 -11.26
N ARG A 247 -14.06 -22.68 -12.33
CA ARG A 247 -14.16 -24.15 -12.22
C ARG A 247 -12.93 -24.78 -11.58
N HIS A 248 -11.77 -24.17 -11.78
CA HIS A 248 -10.48 -24.54 -11.16
C HIS A 248 -10.25 -23.92 -9.77
N HIS A 249 -11.28 -23.37 -9.15
CA HIS A 249 -11.23 -22.75 -7.82
C HIS A 249 -10.21 -21.59 -7.68
N LEU A 250 -9.86 -20.93 -8.78
CA LEU A 250 -8.91 -19.82 -8.81
C LEU A 250 -9.62 -18.48 -8.64
N LYS A 251 -9.15 -17.66 -7.70
CA LYS A 251 -9.51 -16.23 -7.63
C LYS A 251 -8.78 -15.46 -8.72
N VAL A 252 -9.39 -14.37 -9.20
CA VAL A 252 -8.81 -13.59 -10.30
C VAL A 252 -8.49 -12.18 -9.83
N ILE A 253 -7.23 -11.78 -10.02
CA ILE A 253 -6.80 -10.38 -10.00
C ILE A 253 -6.84 -9.90 -11.46
N LEU A 254 -7.87 -9.14 -11.81
CA LEU A 254 -8.05 -8.63 -13.16
C LEU A 254 -7.28 -7.32 -13.35
N GLY A 255 -6.34 -7.31 -14.28
CA GLY A 255 -5.62 -6.12 -14.73
C GLY A 255 -6.46 -5.24 -15.65
N ILE A 256 -6.04 -3.98 -15.79
CA ILE A 256 -6.56 -3.04 -16.79
C ILE A 256 -5.53 -3.01 -17.92
N PRO A 257 -5.87 -3.39 -19.17
CA PRO A 257 -4.90 -3.65 -20.23
C PRO A 257 -4.37 -2.38 -20.94
N SER A 258 -4.55 -1.21 -20.34
CA SER A 258 -4.17 0.09 -20.95
C SER A 258 -2.68 0.26 -21.27
N PRO A 259 -1.70 -0.40 -20.60
CA PRO A 259 -0.29 -0.24 -20.94
C PRO A 259 0.16 -0.80 -22.30
N THR A 260 -0.68 -1.62 -22.96
CA THR A 260 -0.37 -2.23 -24.27
C THR A 260 -1.56 -2.11 -25.21
N PRO A 261 -1.72 -0.94 -25.86
CA PRO A 261 -2.83 -0.74 -26.79
C PRO A 261 -2.72 -1.65 -28.01
N PRO A 262 -3.86 -1.99 -28.64
CA PRO A 262 -3.88 -2.73 -29.89
C PRO A 262 -3.21 -1.93 -31.01
N ARG A 263 -2.78 -2.62 -32.06
CA ARG A 263 -2.09 -2.00 -33.19
C ARG A 263 -2.94 -0.92 -33.86
N TRP A 264 -4.25 -1.14 -34.01
CA TRP A 264 -5.16 -0.16 -34.61
C TRP A 264 -5.12 1.19 -33.87
N PHE A 265 -5.03 1.16 -32.53
CA PHE A 265 -5.01 2.37 -31.71
C PHE A 265 -3.78 3.22 -32.01
N THR A 266 -2.59 2.63 -32.05
CA THR A 266 -1.36 3.39 -32.36
C THR A 266 -1.28 3.89 -33.80
N LEU A 267 -2.03 3.28 -34.72
CA LEU A 267 -2.13 3.73 -36.10
C LEU A 267 -3.13 4.88 -36.26
N HIS A 268 -4.25 4.84 -35.54
CA HIS A 268 -5.27 5.89 -35.57
C HIS A 268 -4.87 7.11 -34.72
N TYR A 269 -4.18 6.89 -33.60
CA TYR A 269 -3.73 7.91 -32.65
C TYR A 269 -2.21 7.91 -32.52
N PRO A 270 -1.46 8.26 -33.58
CA PRO A 270 0.00 8.30 -33.52
C PRO A 270 0.54 9.27 -32.46
N GLU A 271 -0.22 10.29 -32.08
CA GLU A 271 0.08 11.29 -31.04
C GLU A 271 -0.01 10.74 -29.61
N ALA A 272 -0.67 9.59 -29.41
CA ALA A 272 -0.74 8.95 -28.12
C ALA A 272 0.59 8.30 -27.71
N ARG A 273 1.51 8.12 -28.65
CA ARG A 273 2.79 7.45 -28.43
C ARG A 273 3.75 8.32 -27.62
N VAL A 274 4.57 7.66 -26.80
CA VAL A 274 5.61 8.34 -26.03
C VAL A 274 6.63 8.97 -26.97
N VAL A 275 7.11 10.16 -26.60
CA VAL A 275 8.22 10.82 -27.26
C VAL A 275 9.32 11.00 -26.23
N ASN A 276 10.50 10.49 -26.54
CA ASN A 276 11.64 10.60 -25.64
C ASN A 276 12.22 12.02 -25.62
N LYS A 277 13.15 12.27 -24.69
CA LYS A 277 13.83 13.57 -24.54
C LYS A 277 14.52 14.09 -25.80
N ASP A 278 14.87 13.20 -26.74
CA ASP A 278 15.56 13.52 -27.99
C ASP A 278 14.55 13.78 -29.13
N GLY A 279 13.25 13.78 -28.83
CA GLY A 279 12.18 14.02 -29.79
C GLY A 279 11.79 12.81 -30.65
N GLN A 280 12.31 11.63 -30.34
CA GLN A 280 11.99 10.41 -31.08
C GLN A 280 10.69 9.80 -30.56
N VAL A 281 9.78 9.47 -31.48
CA VAL A 281 8.51 8.84 -31.17
C VAL A 281 8.70 7.34 -31.07
N ASP A 282 8.20 6.73 -30.00
CA ASP A 282 8.21 5.28 -29.85
C ASP A 282 7.34 4.62 -30.93
N GLU A 283 7.77 3.44 -31.37
CA GLU A 283 7.01 2.62 -32.32
C GLU A 283 6.20 1.53 -31.62
N HIS A 284 5.20 1.02 -32.32
CA HIS A 284 4.46 -0.14 -31.86
C HIS A 284 5.35 -1.38 -31.86
N GLY A 285 5.31 -2.17 -30.79
CA GLY A 285 6.06 -3.43 -30.70
C GLY A 285 6.65 -3.72 -29.31
N SER A 286 6.76 -2.69 -28.46
CA SER A 286 7.05 -2.85 -27.02
C SER A 286 5.76 -2.69 -26.19
N ARG A 287 5.90 -2.55 -24.87
CA ARG A 287 4.84 -2.15 -23.94
C ARG A 287 5.09 -0.73 -23.42
N GLN A 288 4.04 -0.08 -22.92
CA GLN A 288 4.11 1.28 -22.37
C GLN A 288 4.64 2.33 -23.36
N HIS A 289 4.49 2.07 -24.66
CA HIS A 289 4.86 2.97 -25.75
C HIS A 289 3.81 4.07 -25.99
N VAL A 290 2.83 4.21 -25.09
CA VAL A 290 1.81 5.26 -25.09
C VAL A 290 1.84 6.05 -23.81
N CYS A 291 1.65 7.35 -23.94
CA CYS A 291 1.66 8.29 -22.83
C CYS A 291 0.50 7.97 -21.89
N THR A 292 0.83 7.69 -20.63
CA THR A 292 -0.16 7.35 -19.60
C THR A 292 -1.14 8.50 -19.37
N CYS A 293 -0.72 9.76 -19.54
CA CYS A 293 -1.60 10.91 -19.42
C CYS A 293 -2.66 10.98 -20.52
N LEU A 294 -2.33 10.56 -21.75
CA LEU A 294 -3.26 10.58 -22.87
C LEU A 294 -4.28 9.42 -22.80
N LEU A 295 -3.86 8.27 -22.24
CA LEU A 295 -4.73 7.11 -22.00
C LEU A 295 -5.87 7.38 -21.00
N TYR A 296 -5.62 8.13 -19.94
CA TYR A 296 -6.66 8.51 -18.96
C TYR A 296 -7.57 9.63 -19.45
N THR A 297 -7.22 10.26 -20.56
CA THR A 297 -8.01 11.30 -21.18
C THR A 297 -8.71 10.82 -22.44
N SER A 298 -8.83 9.54 -22.80
CA SER A 298 -9.45 9.21 -24.10
C SER A 298 -10.91 9.70 -24.25
N ASP A 299 -11.71 9.70 -23.18
CA ASP A 299 -13.03 10.39 -23.17
C ASP A 299 -12.92 11.93 -23.03
N ALA A 300 -11.74 12.44 -22.64
CA ALA A 300 -11.41 13.87 -22.57
C ALA A 300 -10.54 14.36 -23.76
N ALA A 301 -10.16 13.47 -24.69
CA ALA A 301 -9.29 13.73 -25.83
C ALA A 301 -10.12 14.21 -27.03
N ASP A 302 -11.44 14.04 -26.95
CA ASP A 302 -12.40 14.81 -27.73
C ASP A 302 -12.24 16.33 -27.50
N ASP A 303 -11.71 16.76 -26.34
CA ASP A 303 -11.38 18.15 -26.08
C ASP A 303 -9.90 18.42 -26.38
N LYS A 304 -9.66 18.84 -27.62
CA LYS A 304 -8.39 19.29 -28.20
C LYS A 304 -7.69 20.37 -27.35
N GLN A 305 -6.93 20.00 -26.32
CA GLN A 305 -5.75 20.73 -25.84
C GLN A 305 -5.02 19.98 -24.71
N CYS A 306 -3.88 19.37 -25.04
CA CYS A 306 -2.84 19.09 -24.04
C CYS A 306 -2.06 20.39 -23.78
N GLY A 307 -1.93 20.78 -22.50
CA GLY A 307 -1.16 21.92 -22.03
C GLY A 307 -0.16 21.48 -20.96
N ASP A 308 0.97 22.17 -20.86
CA ASP A 308 2.12 21.82 -20.04
C ASP A 308 1.80 21.93 -18.53
N LEU A 309 2.16 20.90 -17.74
CA LEU A 309 1.72 20.71 -16.35
C LEU A 309 2.91 20.54 -15.39
N GLY A 310 3.43 21.66 -14.90
CA GLY A 310 4.21 21.67 -13.67
C GLY A 310 3.30 21.43 -12.46
N SER A 311 3.36 20.23 -11.88
CA SER A 311 2.85 19.85 -10.54
C SER A 311 1.37 20.15 -10.21
N GLY A 312 0.52 19.11 -10.23
CA GLY A 312 -0.78 19.05 -9.52
C GLY A 312 -2.01 19.03 -10.42
N CYS A 313 -2.77 17.94 -10.42
CA CYS A 313 -4.02 17.79 -11.17
C CYS A 313 -5.20 18.45 -10.47
N THR A 314 -5.90 19.35 -11.18
CA THR A 314 -7.27 19.76 -10.87
C THR A 314 -8.12 19.69 -12.15
N LEU A 315 -9.19 18.90 -12.13
CA LEU A 315 -10.19 18.86 -13.20
C LEU A 315 -11.04 20.15 -13.18
N LYS A 316 -10.99 20.96 -14.24
CA LYS A 316 -11.97 22.05 -14.48
C LYS A 316 -12.93 21.63 -15.61
N GLN A 317 -14.17 21.33 -15.26
CA GLN A 317 -15.30 21.32 -16.21
C GLN A 317 -15.45 22.70 -16.86
N LYS A 318 -15.50 22.78 -18.19
CA LYS A 318 -15.86 24.03 -18.89
C LYS A 318 -17.30 23.98 -19.41
N LYS A 319 -18.08 24.99 -19.03
CA LYS A 319 -19.43 25.29 -19.51
C LYS A 319 -19.44 25.56 -21.02
N LYS A 320 -20.48 25.07 -21.70
CA LYS A 320 -20.93 25.35 -23.08
C LYS A 320 -20.74 26.81 -23.53
N ARG A 321 -20.20 27.03 -24.75
CA ARG A 321 -20.80 27.84 -25.86
C ARG A 321 -19.81 28.05 -27.05
N VAL A 322 -20.22 27.51 -28.20
CA VAL A 322 -20.25 28.01 -29.61
C VAL A 322 -19.12 28.90 -30.20
N PHE A 323 -18.70 28.49 -31.41
CA PHE A 323 -18.26 29.24 -32.62
C PHE A 323 -16.76 29.37 -33.02
N PHE A 324 -16.52 28.89 -34.26
CA PHE A 324 -15.54 29.22 -35.31
C PHE A 324 -14.13 28.59 -35.42
N GLU A 325 -13.90 28.16 -36.68
CA GLU A 325 -12.69 28.08 -37.53
C GLU A 325 -11.70 26.91 -37.47
N LYS A 326 -11.58 26.24 -38.63
CA LYS A 326 -10.48 25.36 -39.06
C LYS A 326 -9.16 26.16 -39.14
N LYS A 327 -8.15 25.83 -38.33
CA LYS A 327 -6.73 26.12 -38.63
C LYS A 327 -5.75 25.06 -38.08
N LYS A 328 -5.04 24.44 -39.03
CA LYS A 328 -3.69 23.79 -39.07
C LYS A 328 -3.23 22.75 -38.03
N PRO A 329 -2.33 21.81 -38.43
CA PRO A 329 -1.89 20.71 -37.59
C PRO A 329 -0.65 21.12 -36.80
N ASP A 330 -0.83 21.44 -35.53
CA ASP A 330 0.30 21.62 -34.61
C ASP A 330 0.53 20.31 -33.86
N ASN A 331 1.62 19.61 -34.19
CA ASN A 331 2.12 18.46 -33.45
C ASN A 331 2.42 18.89 -32.01
N LYS A 332 1.54 18.54 -31.06
CA LYS A 332 1.76 18.75 -29.63
C LYS A 332 2.30 17.46 -29.01
N VAL A 333 3.51 17.53 -28.49
CA VAL A 333 4.19 16.44 -27.78
C VAL A 333 4.09 16.68 -26.28
N CYS A 334 3.67 15.67 -25.51
CA CYS A 334 3.69 15.71 -24.04
C CYS A 334 5.12 15.44 -23.54
N LEU A 335 5.87 16.49 -23.19
CA LEU A 335 7.27 16.40 -22.75
C LEU A 335 7.44 16.15 -21.23
N THR A 336 6.36 16.20 -20.46
CA THR A 336 6.44 16.32 -18.99
C THR A 336 6.24 15.01 -18.22
N CYS A 337 6.10 13.86 -18.89
CA CYS A 337 5.80 12.57 -18.23
C CYS A 337 6.65 11.38 -18.67
N CYS A 338 7.67 11.55 -19.51
CA CYS A 338 8.58 10.47 -19.92
C CYS A 338 10.04 10.86 -19.74
#